data_AF-A0A6M8HXW5-F1
#
_entry.id   AF-A0A6M8HXW5-F1
#
_cell.length_a   1.000
_cell.length_b   1.000
_cell.length_c   1.000
_cell.angle_alpha   90.00
_cell.angle_beta   90.00
_cell.angle_gamma   90.00
#
_symmetry.space_group_name_H-M   'P 1'
#
loop_
_entity.id
_entity.type
_entity.pdbx_description
1 polymer ?
#
loop_
_entity_poly.entity_id
_entity_poly.type
_entity_poly.pdbx_seq_one_letter_code
_entity_poly.pdbx_strand_id
1 'polypeptide(L)'
;MADNWLFEAAHVKPADWMAPFADMFTAPTWQRVLVLLIGAVLSPGRRTVAAALRVTGLDQDPHFTNYHRVLNRCRWSSRRVARCLFCLLVTTFVPSGPVIIGLDDTLEVSLR
;
A
#
# COMPACT_ATOMS: atom_id res chain seq x y z
N MET A 1 9.67 21.35 -8.90
CA MET A 1 10.43 20.64 -9.95
C MET A 1 11.03 19.37 -9.35
N ALA A 2 10.15 18.40 -9.11
CA ALA A 2 10.48 17.03 -8.68
C ALA A 2 9.48 16.10 -9.36
N ASP A 3 9.28 16.33 -10.66
CA ASP A 3 8.38 15.58 -11.53
C ASP A 3 9.17 14.49 -12.25
N ASN A 4 9.84 13.63 -11.47
CA ASN A 4 10.50 12.45 -11.98
C ASN A 4 10.02 11.25 -11.16
N TRP A 5 8.74 10.92 -11.34
CA TRP A 5 8.19 9.65 -10.90
C TRP A 5 8.94 8.54 -11.65
N LEU A 6 9.61 7.64 -10.93
CA LEU A 6 10.60 6.68 -11.41
C LEU A 6 10.13 5.60 -12.42
N PHE A 7 8.98 5.75 -13.10
CA PHE A 7 8.43 4.73 -13.99
C PHE A 7 7.72 5.32 -15.20
N GLU A 8 8.46 5.95 -16.12
CA GLU A 8 7.96 6.44 -17.41
C GLU A 8 7.82 5.32 -18.47
N ALA A 9 7.38 4.13 -18.05
CA ALA A 9 7.26 2.94 -18.92
C ALA A 9 5.90 2.22 -18.83
N ALA A 10 4.93 2.76 -18.09
CA ALA A 10 3.55 2.27 -18.12
C ALA A 10 2.59 3.47 -18.08
N HIS A 11 1.66 3.56 -19.03
CA HIS A 11 0.67 4.64 -19.19
C HIS A 11 -0.32 4.81 -18.02
N VAL A 12 -0.06 4.20 -16.86
CA VAL A 12 -0.88 4.28 -15.64
C VAL A 12 0.00 4.84 -14.52
N LYS A 13 -0.24 6.08 -14.09
CA LYS A 13 0.45 6.59 -12.89
C LYS A 13 -0.07 5.79 -11.69
N PRO A 14 0.80 5.29 -10.79
CA PRO A 14 0.33 4.58 -9.59
C PRO A 14 -0.69 5.35 -8.77
N ALA A 15 -0.62 6.68 -8.83
CA ALA A 15 -1.57 7.59 -8.21
C ALA A 15 -3.00 7.48 -8.77
N ASP A 16 -3.18 7.10 -10.04
CA ASP A 16 -4.49 7.16 -10.71
C ASP A 16 -5.42 6.04 -10.22
N TRP A 17 -4.93 4.80 -10.15
CA TRP A 17 -5.72 3.68 -9.59
C TRP A 17 -5.78 3.71 -8.07
N MET A 18 -4.85 4.41 -7.43
CA MET A 18 -4.82 4.61 -5.98
C MET A 18 -5.58 5.86 -5.52
N ALA A 19 -6.07 6.69 -6.43
CA ALA A 19 -6.77 7.95 -6.12
C ALA A 19 -7.87 7.83 -5.03
N PRO A 20 -8.70 6.75 -4.99
CA PRO A 20 -9.71 6.59 -3.94
C PRO A 20 -9.16 6.56 -2.50
N PHE A 21 -7.87 6.28 -2.32
CA PHE A 21 -7.23 6.20 -1.02
C PHE A 21 -6.50 7.48 -0.60
N ALA A 22 -6.29 8.43 -1.52
CA ALA A 22 -5.42 9.59 -1.30
C ALA A 22 -5.86 10.42 -0.08
N ASP A 23 -7.15 10.72 0.03
CA ASP A 23 -7.74 11.54 1.12
C ASP A 23 -7.75 10.83 2.49
N MET A 24 -7.27 9.60 2.55
CA MET A 24 -7.11 8.87 3.82
C MET A 24 -5.78 9.15 4.50
N PHE A 25 -4.87 9.83 3.80
CA PHE A 25 -3.52 10.15 4.24
C PHE A 25 -3.25 11.64 4.17
N THR A 26 -2.29 12.11 4.95
CA THR A 26 -1.71 13.44 4.70
C THR A 26 -0.85 13.39 3.44
N ALA A 27 -0.69 14.50 2.72
CA ALA A 27 0.15 14.58 1.52
C ALA A 27 1.56 13.96 1.67
N PRO A 28 2.35 14.24 2.74
CA PRO A 28 3.66 13.61 2.90
C PRO A 28 3.58 12.13 3.29
N THR A 29 2.50 11.68 3.93
CA THR A 29 2.29 10.24 4.18
C THR A 29 1.91 9.54 2.88
N TRP A 30 1.09 10.16 2.03
CA TRP A 30 0.63 9.62 0.76
C TRP A 30 1.78 9.26 -0.19
N GLN A 31 2.72 10.18 -0.37
CA GLN A 31 3.90 9.92 -1.20
C GLN A 31 4.69 8.70 -0.74
N ARG A 32 4.86 8.53 0.58
CA ARG A 32 5.56 7.38 1.16
C ARG A 32 4.77 6.08 1.05
N VAL A 33 3.44 6.15 1.15
CA VAL A 33 2.56 5.01 0.93
C VAL A 33 2.69 4.50 -0.49
N LEU A 34 2.72 5.38 -1.51
CA LEU A 34 2.91 4.97 -2.90
C LEU A 34 4.26 4.27 -3.12
N VAL A 35 5.35 4.81 -2.56
CA VAL A 35 6.68 4.18 -2.60
C VAL A 35 6.65 2.79 -1.96
N LEU A 36 6.10 2.69 -0.75
CA LEU A 36 6.01 1.42 -0.01
C LEU A 36 5.15 0.39 -0.75
N LEU A 37 4.04 0.81 -1.34
CA LEU A 37 3.14 -0.05 -2.10
C LEU A 37 3.83 -0.61 -3.34
N ILE A 38 4.44 0.25 -4.16
CA ILE A 38 5.17 -0.17 -5.36
C ILE A 38 6.32 -1.10 -4.96
N GLY A 39 7.12 -0.70 -3.98
CA GLY A 39 8.23 -1.52 -3.50
C GLY A 39 7.78 -2.87 -2.93
N ALA A 40 6.64 -2.93 -2.23
CA ALA A 40 6.11 -4.20 -1.71
C ALA A 40 5.58 -5.13 -2.80
N VAL A 41 5.01 -4.59 -3.89
CA VAL A 41 4.55 -5.36 -5.05
C VAL A 41 5.74 -5.91 -5.83
N LEU A 42 6.79 -5.10 -6.02
CA LEU A 42 7.97 -5.47 -6.81
C LEU A 42 9.00 -6.30 -6.04
N SER A 43 8.93 -6.35 -4.71
CA SER A 43 9.87 -7.13 -3.88
C SER A 43 9.50 -8.63 -3.86
N PRO A 44 10.37 -9.53 -4.35
CA PRO A 44 10.16 -10.97 -4.22
C PRO A 44 10.40 -11.42 -2.77
N GLY A 45 9.57 -12.32 -2.26
CA GLY A 45 9.73 -12.91 -0.92
C GLY A 45 9.25 -12.00 0.21
N ARG A 46 10.15 -11.56 1.10
CA ARG A 46 9.78 -10.80 2.31
C ARG A 46 9.50 -9.33 1.99
N ARG A 47 8.22 -8.95 2.03
CA ARG A 47 7.69 -7.59 1.81
C ARG A 47 8.00 -6.62 2.96
N THR A 48 9.28 -6.47 3.30
CA THR A 48 9.75 -5.54 4.33
C THR A 48 9.89 -4.12 3.79
N VAL A 49 9.85 -3.12 4.68
CA VAL A 49 10.12 -1.72 4.31
C VAL A 49 11.50 -1.57 3.65
N ALA A 50 12.53 -2.23 4.16
CA ALA A 50 13.86 -2.19 3.58
C ALA A 50 13.93 -2.79 2.16
N ALA A 51 13.25 -3.92 1.92
CA ALA A 51 13.17 -4.52 0.59
C ALA A 51 12.42 -3.59 -0.39
N ALA A 52 11.30 -3.01 0.05
CA ALA A 52 10.54 -2.06 -0.74
C ALA A 52 11.38 -0.84 -1.15
N LEU A 53 12.17 -0.30 -0.21
CA LEU A 53 13.06 0.83 -0.49
C LEU A 53 14.23 0.45 -1.39
N ARG A 54 14.79 -0.75 -1.25
CA ARG A 54 15.84 -1.24 -2.16
C ARG A 54 15.37 -1.33 -3.61
N VAL A 55 14.20 -1.92 -3.85
CA VAL A 55 13.67 -2.09 -5.22
C VAL A 55 13.24 -0.75 -5.84
N THR A 56 12.91 0.24 -5.01
CA THR A 56 12.58 1.60 -5.46
C THR A 56 13.78 2.56 -5.50
N GLY A 57 15.00 2.10 -5.20
CA GLY A 57 16.23 2.90 -5.25
C GLY A 57 16.40 3.90 -4.09
N LEU A 58 15.72 3.67 -2.96
CA LEU A 58 15.67 4.54 -1.79
C LEU A 58 16.26 3.89 -0.53
N ASP A 59 17.07 2.84 -0.68
CA ASP A 59 17.72 2.15 0.44
C ASP A 59 18.74 3.00 1.20
N GLN A 60 19.31 4.02 0.54
CA GLN A 60 20.27 4.97 1.13
C GLN A 60 19.64 6.33 1.49
N ASP A 61 18.31 6.44 1.50
CA ASP A 61 17.62 7.69 1.86
C ASP A 61 17.94 8.06 3.33
N PRO A 62 18.51 9.26 3.61
CA PRO A 62 18.81 9.71 4.98
C PRO A 62 17.57 9.77 5.89
N HIS A 63 16.39 9.80 5.29
CA HIS A 63 15.09 9.83 5.94
C HIS A 63 14.38 8.47 5.93
N PHE A 64 15.12 7.36 5.79
CA PHE A 64 14.63 5.98 5.84
C PHE A 64 13.60 5.71 6.95
N THR A 65 13.82 6.25 8.15
CA THR A 65 12.91 6.09 9.30
C THR A 65 11.48 6.60 9.01
N ASN A 66 11.32 7.59 8.13
CA ASN A 66 10.00 8.12 7.79
C ASN A 66 9.10 7.10 7.11
N TYR A 67 9.66 6.11 6.40
CA TYR A 67 8.88 5.02 5.80
C TYR A 67 8.36 4.06 6.87
N HIS A 68 9.17 3.73 7.88
CA HIS A 68 8.71 2.95 9.04
C HIS A 68 7.64 3.70 9.85
N ARG A 69 7.72 5.03 9.94
CA ARG A 69 6.70 5.85 10.61
C ARG A 69 5.35 5.75 9.94
N VAL A 70 5.26 5.47 8.63
CA VAL A 70 3.97 5.23 7.96
C VAL A 70 3.21 4.12 8.69
N LEU A 71 3.85 3.01 9.02
CA LEU A 71 3.17 1.85 9.62
C LEU A 71 2.92 2.00 11.13
N ASN A 72 3.75 2.77 11.84
CA ASN A 72 3.75 2.77 13.31
C ASN A 72 3.36 4.12 13.96
N ARG A 73 3.44 5.24 13.25
CA ARG A 73 3.28 6.59 13.85
C ARG A 73 2.42 7.59 13.07
N CYS A 74 2.35 7.48 11.75
CA CYS A 74 1.55 8.41 10.94
C CYS A 74 0.06 8.24 11.24
N ARG A 75 -0.69 9.35 11.21
CA ARG A 75 -2.13 9.35 11.48
C ARG A 75 -2.90 8.94 10.21
N TRP A 76 -3.31 7.70 10.14
CA TRP A 76 -4.26 7.14 9.17
C TRP A 76 -4.97 5.94 9.81
N SER A 77 -5.99 5.39 9.14
CA SER A 77 -6.78 4.28 9.68
C SER A 77 -6.79 3.11 8.71
N SER A 78 -6.22 1.98 9.14
CA SER A 78 -6.27 0.71 8.39
C SER A 78 -7.71 0.28 8.09
N ARG A 79 -8.63 0.48 9.04
CA ARG A 79 -10.06 0.21 8.86
C ARG A 79 -10.68 1.08 7.77
N ARG A 80 -10.34 2.37 7.69
CA ARG A 80 -10.86 3.26 6.61
C ARG A 80 -10.36 2.81 5.24
N VAL A 81 -9.07 2.46 5.14
CA VAL A 81 -8.46 1.94 3.91
C VAL A 81 -9.10 0.61 3.52
N ALA A 82 -9.23 -0.34 4.45
CA ALA A 82 -9.86 -1.63 4.22
C ALA A 82 -11.33 -1.49 3.78
N ARG A 83 -12.09 -0.57 4.40
CA ARG A 83 -13.47 -0.29 3.99
C ARG A 83 -13.54 0.23 2.56
N CYS A 84 -12.67 1.17 2.18
CA CYS A 84 -12.63 1.69 0.82
C CYS A 84 -12.26 0.62 -0.19
N LEU A 85 -11.24 -0.19 0.11
CA LEU A 85 -10.86 -1.33 -0.72
C LEU A 85 -12.03 -2.30 -0.88
N PHE A 86 -12.69 -2.67 0.21
CA PHE A 86 -13.84 -3.55 0.19
C PHE A 86 -14.96 -2.99 -0.68
N CYS A 87 -15.31 -1.71 -0.53
CA CYS A 87 -16.31 -1.05 -1.38
C CYS A 87 -15.91 -1.12 -2.86
N LEU A 88 -14.65 -0.80 -3.21
CA LEU A 88 -14.16 -0.88 -4.59
C LEU A 88 -14.25 -2.30 -5.15
N LEU A 89 -13.88 -3.32 -4.36
CA LEU A 89 -13.97 -4.71 -4.77
C LEU A 89 -15.42 -5.12 -5.03
N VAL A 90 -16.33 -4.81 -4.11
CA VAL A 90 -17.76 -5.14 -4.26
C VAL A 90 -18.35 -4.44 -5.47
N THR A 91 -18.13 -3.13 -5.63
CA THR A 91 -18.69 -2.37 -6.76
C THR A 91 -18.13 -2.82 -8.11
N THR A 92 -16.89 -3.32 -8.14
CA THR A 92 -16.22 -3.74 -9.38
C THR A 92 -16.58 -5.17 -9.76
N PHE A 93 -16.60 -6.10 -8.79
CA PHE A 93 -16.70 -7.54 -9.06
C PHE A 93 -18.07 -8.15 -8.78
N VAL A 94 -18.94 -7.45 -8.03
CA VAL A 94 -20.28 -7.91 -7.69
C VAL A 94 -21.31 -6.83 -8.06
N PRO A 95 -21.49 -6.55 -9.37
CA PRO A 95 -22.46 -5.54 -9.82
C PRO A 95 -23.91 -5.93 -9.48
N SER A 96 -24.17 -7.23 -9.29
CA SER A 96 -25.43 -7.76 -8.80
C SER A 96 -25.22 -9.10 -8.09
N GLY A 97 -26.14 -9.46 -7.19
CA GLY A 97 -26.11 -10.70 -6.43
C GLY A 97 -25.49 -10.59 -5.03
N PRO A 98 -25.50 -11.68 -4.26
CA PRO A 98 -25.00 -11.68 -2.88
C PRO A 98 -23.47 -11.65 -2.82
N VAL A 99 -22.93 -10.99 -1.80
CA VAL A 99 -21.50 -11.07 -1.45
C VAL A 99 -21.28 -12.24 -0.50
N ILE A 100 -20.49 -13.22 -0.91
CA ILE A 100 -20.09 -14.35 -0.07
C ILE A 100 -18.79 -13.96 0.64
N ILE A 101 -18.81 -13.96 1.98
CA ILE A 101 -17.64 -13.62 2.80
C ILE A 101 -17.09 -14.90 3.42
N GLY A 102 -15.94 -15.35 2.94
CA GLY A 102 -15.15 -16.39 3.61
C GLY A 102 -14.37 -15.78 4.77
N LEU A 103 -14.53 -16.35 5.96
CA LEU A 103 -13.72 -16.01 7.13
C LEU A 103 -12.64 -17.08 7.28
N ASP A 104 -11.38 -16.65 7.30
CA ASP A 104 -10.22 -17.50 7.56
C ASP A 104 -9.48 -16.94 8.77
N ASP A 105 -9.29 -17.78 9.78
CA ASP A 105 -8.47 -17.45 10.94
C ASP A 105 -7.13 -18.19 10.82
N THR A 106 -6.03 -17.47 11.02
CA THR A 106 -4.70 -18.09 11.06
C THR A 106 -4.54 -18.80 12.40
N LEU A 107 -4.70 -20.13 12.42
CA LEU A 107 -4.42 -20.92 13.62
C LEU A 107 -2.91 -20.90 13.87
N GLU A 108 -2.49 -20.23 14.95
CA GLU A 108 -1.13 -20.37 15.46
C GLU A 108 -1.00 -21.78 16.04
N VAL A 109 -0.37 -22.69 15.29
CA VAL A 109 0.02 -24.00 15.84
C VAL A 109 1.12 -23.74 16.86
N SER A 110 0.72 -23.57 18.12
CA SER A 110 1.65 -23.59 19.25
C SER A 110 2.21 -25.01 19.37
N LEU A 111 3.25 -25.33 18.60
CA LEU A 111 4.09 -26.49 18.83
C LEU A 111 4.78 -26.29 20.18
N ARG A 112 4.27 -26.99 21.18
CA ARG A 112 4.97 -27.29 22.44
C ARG A 112 5.34 -28.75 22.44
#